data_AF-A0A7T8KE13-F1
#
_entry.id   AF-A0A7T8KE13-F1
#
_cell.length_a   1.000
_cell.length_b   1.000
_cell.length_c   1.000
_cell.angle_alpha   90.00
_cell.angle_beta   90.00
_cell.angle_gamma   90.00
#
_symmetry.space_group_name_H-M   'P 1'
#
loop_
_entity.id
_entity.type
_entity.pdbx_description
1 polymer ?
#
loop_
_entity_poly.entity_id
_entity_poly.type
_entity_poly.pdbx_seq_one_letter_code
_entity_poly.pdbx_strand_id
1 'polypeptide(L)'
;MSEQEMKRQRAIDLLCAQITTQIKVSLATVYNIRKAMEGMDPISRKPGTGGHNKKRSGEFLNLLQENIKKDPTKSMRKMAAERNVALITVTRAVHEV
;
A
#
# COMPACT_ATOMS: atom_id res chain seq x y z
N MET A 1 2.72 -11.72 -14.79
CA MET A 1 3.85 -11.15 -14.04
C MET A 1 4.22 -9.81 -14.65
N SER A 2 4.50 -8.81 -13.82
CA SER A 2 5.06 -7.54 -14.28
C SER A 2 6.51 -7.72 -14.77
N GLU A 3 6.99 -6.84 -15.64
CA GLU A 3 8.39 -6.88 -16.14
C GLU A 3 9.41 -6.85 -14.99
N GLN A 4 9.10 -6.12 -13.91
CA GLN A 4 9.94 -6.04 -12.72
C GLN A 4 9.92 -7.33 -11.89
N GLU A 5 8.81 -8.06 -11.85
CA GLU A 5 8.75 -9.40 -11.25
C GLU A 5 9.63 -10.38 -12.02
N MET A 6 9.55 -10.38 -13.36
CA MET A 6 10.38 -11.27 -14.19
C MET A 6 11.88 -11.03 -14.00
N LYS A 7 12.31 -9.76 -13.95
CA LYS A 7 13.73 -9.42 -13.70
C LYS A 7 14.21 -9.89 -12.33
N ARG A 8 13.34 -9.82 -11.31
CA ARG A 8 13.64 -10.31 -9.95
C ARG A 8 13.71 -11.83 -9.92
N GLN A 9 12.75 -12.51 -10.54
CA GLN A 9 12.77 -13.97 -10.62
C GLN A 9 14.05 -14.47 -11.28
N ARG A 10 14.43 -13.86 -12.41
CA ARG A 10 15.70 -14.16 -13.08
C ARG A 10 16.92 -13.94 -12.18
N ALA A 11 16.92 -12.90 -11.35
CA ALA A 11 18.02 -12.67 -10.40
C ALA A 11 18.07 -13.76 -9.31
N ILE A 12 16.93 -14.21 -8.82
CA ILE A 12 16.82 -15.33 -7.86
C ILE A 12 17.35 -16.61 -8.51
N ASP A 13 16.90 -16.93 -9.72
CA ASP A 13 17.30 -18.15 -10.42
C ASP A 13 18.83 -18.21 -10.65
N LEU A 14 19.44 -17.07 -11.03
CA LEU A 14 20.88 -16.94 -11.18
C LEU A 14 21.64 -17.06 -9.84
N LEU A 15 21.07 -16.58 -8.74
CA LEU A 15 21.64 -16.76 -7.40
C LEU A 15 21.57 -18.20 -6.93
N CYS A 16 20.44 -18.89 -7.16
CA CYS A 16 20.30 -20.32 -6.90
C CYS A 16 21.33 -21.14 -7.68
N ALA A 17 21.58 -20.77 -8.94
CA ALA A 17 22.58 -21.40 -9.78
C ALA A 17 24.04 -21.01 -9.45
N GLN A 18 24.27 -20.15 -8.44
CA GLN A 18 25.59 -19.63 -8.02
C GLN A 18 26.33 -18.83 -9.11
N ILE A 19 25.61 -18.27 -10.10
CA ILE A 19 26.17 -17.49 -11.21
C ILE A 19 26.09 -15.99 -10.88
N THR A 20 26.92 -15.55 -9.93
CA THR A 20 26.89 -14.17 -9.42
C THR A 20 27.40 -13.12 -10.41
N THR A 21 28.26 -13.52 -11.36
CA THR A 21 28.89 -12.63 -12.35
C THR A 21 27.94 -12.09 -13.42
N GLN A 22 26.81 -12.75 -13.64
CA GLN A 22 25.82 -12.35 -14.65
C GLN A 22 24.72 -11.43 -14.10
N ILE A 23 24.70 -11.21 -12.79
CA ILE A 23 23.69 -10.40 -12.11
C ILE A 23 24.10 -8.93 -12.19
N LYS A 24 23.52 -8.21 -13.15
CA LYS A 24 23.73 -6.76 -13.33
C LYS A 24 22.94 -5.94 -12.30
N VAL A 25 23.16 -6.20 -11.02
CA VAL A 25 22.44 -5.57 -9.89
C VAL A 25 23.46 -5.26 -8.78
N SER A 26 23.20 -4.24 -7.96
CA SER A 26 24.12 -3.87 -6.88
C SER A 26 24.33 -5.03 -5.88
N LEU A 27 25.53 -5.13 -5.31
CA LEU A 27 25.88 -6.14 -4.29
C LEU A 27 24.93 -6.07 -3.07
N ALA A 28 24.52 -4.87 -2.66
CA ALA A 28 23.56 -4.69 -1.58
C ALA A 28 22.19 -5.33 -1.90
N THR A 29 21.75 -5.27 -3.16
CA THR A 29 20.51 -5.92 -3.59
C THR A 29 20.65 -7.44 -3.56
N VAL A 30 21.79 -7.97 -4.00
CA VAL A 30 22.08 -9.41 -3.94
C VAL A 30 22.06 -9.91 -2.49
N TYR A 31 22.71 -9.20 -1.58
CA TYR A 31 22.70 -9.52 -0.15
C TYR A 31 21.27 -9.54 0.42
N ASN A 32 20.46 -8.52 0.11
CA ASN A 32 19.08 -8.44 0.59
C ASN A 32 18.21 -9.59 0.05
N ILE A 33 18.38 -9.98 -1.22
CA ILE A 33 17.65 -11.11 -1.81
C ILE A 33 18.05 -12.41 -1.10
N ARG A 34 19.36 -12.64 -0.90
CA ARG A 34 19.86 -13.84 -0.22
C ARG A 34 19.34 -13.93 1.22
N LYS A 35 19.38 -12.81 1.95
CA LYS A 35 18.82 -12.72 3.30
C LYS A 35 17.32 -13.04 3.33
N ALA A 36 16.55 -12.57 2.35
CA ALA A 36 15.12 -12.88 2.25
C ALA A 36 14.88 -14.38 1.95
N MET A 37 15.69 -14.99 1.07
CA MET A 37 15.63 -16.43 0.78
C MET A 37 15.91 -17.29 2.01
N GLU A 38 16.92 -16.93 2.81
CA GLU A 38 17.28 -17.64 4.05
C GLU A 38 16.23 -17.45 5.15
N GLY A 39 15.54 -16.30 5.19
CA GLY A 39 14.54 -15.96 6.20
C GLY A 39 13.10 -16.42 5.92
N MET A 40 12.84 -17.15 4.84
CA MET A 40 11.48 -17.43 4.31
C MET A 40 10.63 -16.15 4.09
N ASP A 41 11.29 -15.00 3.95
CA ASP A 41 10.61 -13.74 3.69
C ASP A 41 10.22 -13.65 2.20
N PRO A 42 9.07 -13.03 1.88
CA PRO A 42 8.72 -12.79 0.49
C PRO A 42 9.74 -11.87 -0.17
N ILE A 43 10.31 -12.34 -1.29
CA ILE A 43 11.28 -11.57 -2.12
C ILE A 43 10.57 -10.48 -2.94
N SER A 44 9.25 -10.37 -2.80
CA SER A 44 8.47 -9.28 -3.38
C SER A 44 8.85 -7.95 -2.73
N ARG A 45 8.79 -6.87 -3.52
CA ARG A 45 8.94 -5.53 -2.94
C ARG A 45 7.72 -5.27 -2.08
N LYS A 46 7.95 -4.82 -0.84
CA LYS A 46 6.89 -4.24 -0.03
C LYS A 46 6.24 -3.10 -0.83
N PRO A 47 4.91 -2.93 -0.71
CA PRO A 47 4.25 -1.77 -1.30
C PRO A 47 4.96 -0.50 -0.83
N GLY A 48 5.19 0.43 -1.76
CA GLY A 48 5.85 1.68 -1.43
C GLY A 48 5.08 2.44 -0.34
N THR A 49 5.79 3.23 0.45
CA THR A 49 5.19 4.16 1.42
C THR A 49 4.59 5.35 0.66
N GLY A 50 3.56 5.13 -0.15
CA GLY A 50 2.74 6.22 -0.64
C GLY A 50 2.25 7.04 0.56
N GLY A 51 2.22 8.37 0.44
CA GLY A 51 1.87 9.25 1.55
C GLY A 51 0.55 8.83 2.20
N HIS A 52 0.60 8.51 3.50
CA HIS A 52 -0.59 8.09 4.24
C HIS A 52 -1.44 9.32 4.59
N ASN A 53 -2.53 9.53 3.84
CA ASN A 53 -3.46 10.60 4.15
C ASN A 53 -4.35 10.21 5.35
N LYS A 54 -4.03 10.72 6.54
CA LYS A 54 -4.79 10.48 7.78
C LYS A 54 -6.28 10.81 7.66
N LYS A 55 -6.68 11.75 6.78
CA LYS A 55 -8.09 12.10 6.51
C LYS A 55 -8.81 11.09 5.60
N ARG A 56 -8.12 10.02 5.20
CA ARG A 56 -8.65 8.87 4.46
C ARG A 56 -8.21 7.55 5.11
N SER A 57 -7.79 7.58 6.38
CA SER A 57 -7.51 6.35 7.11
C SER A 57 -8.82 5.57 7.29
N GLY A 58 -8.72 4.24 7.40
CA GLY A 58 -9.89 3.39 7.68
C GLY A 58 -10.60 3.80 8.96
N GLU A 59 -9.85 4.13 10.02
CA GLU A 59 -10.39 4.62 11.29
C GLU A 59 -11.22 5.90 11.12
N PHE A 60 -10.73 6.85 10.33
CA PHE A 60 -11.45 8.10 10.06
C PHE A 60 -12.75 7.84 9.28
N LEU A 61 -12.70 6.96 8.27
CA LEU A 61 -13.88 6.61 7.47
C LEU A 61 -14.92 5.87 8.32
N ASN A 62 -14.51 4.94 9.18
CA ASN A 62 -15.40 4.24 10.09
C ASN A 62 -16.10 5.22 11.06
N LEU A 63 -15.34 6.14 11.66
CA LEU A 63 -15.91 7.17 12.51
C LEU A 63 -16.89 8.08 11.75
N LEU A 64 -16.58 8.43 10.49
CA LEU A 64 -17.46 9.23 9.65
C LEU A 64 -18.78 8.49 9.37
N GLN A 65 -18.72 7.21 9.04
CA GLN A 65 -19.90 6.37 8.83
C GLN A 65 -20.74 6.23 10.09
N GLU A 66 -20.14 6.07 11.26
CA GLU A 66 -20.87 6.05 12.54
C GLU A 66 -21.62 7.36 12.80
N ASN A 67 -21.02 8.51 12.47
CA ASN A 67 -21.69 9.80 12.63
C ASN A 67 -22.86 9.96 11.65
N ILE A 68 -22.73 9.46 10.42
CA ILE A 68 -23.83 9.43 9.44
C ILE A 68 -24.98 8.54 9.96
N LYS A 69 -24.66 7.38 10.56
CA LYS A 69 -25.68 6.49 11.15
C LYS A 69 -26.37 7.11 12.37
N LYS A 70 -25.64 7.90 13.17
CA LYS A 70 -26.21 8.61 14.34
C LYS A 70 -27.16 9.74 13.95
N ASP A 71 -26.87 10.47 12.88
CA ASP A 71 -27.73 11.54 12.36
C ASP A 71 -27.73 11.55 10.82
N PRO A 72 -28.62 10.77 10.19
CA PRO A 72 -28.68 10.66 8.73
C PRO A 72 -29.26 11.91 8.05
N THR A 73 -29.87 12.82 8.82
CA THR A 73 -30.49 14.04 8.28
C THR A 73 -29.48 15.17 8.08
N LYS A 74 -28.28 15.03 8.65
CA LYS A 74 -27.25 16.05 8.61
C LYS A 74 -26.73 16.27 7.19
N SER A 75 -26.64 17.53 6.77
CA SER A 75 -26.10 17.88 5.45
C SER A 75 -24.65 17.42 5.29
N MET A 76 -24.34 16.76 4.17
CA MET A 76 -22.97 16.35 3.81
C MET A 76 -21.99 17.54 3.77
N ARG A 77 -22.44 18.73 3.34
CA ARG A 77 -21.60 19.94 3.34
C ARG A 77 -21.23 20.38 4.75
N LYS A 78 -22.18 20.28 5.69
CA LYS A 78 -21.95 20.61 7.10
C LYS A 78 -20.98 19.62 7.74
N MET A 79 -21.14 18.32 7.47
CA MET A 79 -20.20 17.29 7.94
C MET A 79 -18.79 17.48 7.37
N ALA A 80 -18.67 17.84 6.10
CA ALA A 80 -17.39 18.12 5.46
C ALA A 80 -16.66 19.30 6.12
N ALA A 81 -17.39 20.38 6.43
CA ALA A 81 -16.86 21.54 7.13
C ALA A 81 -16.39 21.22 8.56
N GLU A 82 -17.22 20.52 9.35
CA GLU A 82 -16.88 20.14 10.73
C GLU A 82 -15.65 19.23 10.82
N ARG A 83 -15.46 18.35 9.83
CA ARG A 83 -14.35 17.41 9.79
C ARG A 83 -13.16 17.90 8.96
N ASN A 84 -13.24 19.10 8.38
CA ASN A 84 -12.23 19.69 7.51
C ASN A 84 -11.77 18.72 6.39
N VAL A 85 -12.74 18.13 5.70
CA VAL A 85 -12.53 17.20 4.58
C VAL A 85 -13.26 17.69 3.34
N ALA A 86 -12.81 17.24 2.17
CA ALA A 86 -13.49 17.54 0.92
C ALA A 86 -14.87 16.87 0.90
N LEU A 87 -15.86 17.54 0.29
CA LEU A 87 -17.23 17.02 0.16
C LEU A 87 -17.24 15.61 -0.47
N ILE A 88 -16.41 15.38 -1.49
CA ILE A 88 -16.30 14.08 -2.17
C ILE A 88 -15.94 12.93 -1.23
N THR A 89 -15.19 13.19 -0.15
CA THR A 89 -14.85 12.18 0.85
C THR A 89 -16.08 11.76 1.65
N VAL A 90 -16.94 12.72 2.00
CA VAL A 90 -18.22 12.45 2.68
C VAL A 90 -19.18 11.74 1.72
N THR A 91 -19.28 12.19 0.47
CA THR A 91 -20.17 11.56 -0.54
C THR A 91 -19.79 10.10 -0.79
N ARG A 92 -18.50 9.79 -0.92
CA ARG A 92 -18.02 8.40 -1.02
C ARG A 92 -18.36 7.59 0.22
N ALA A 93 -18.09 8.14 1.40
CA ALA A 93 -18.40 7.46 2.66
C ALA A 93 -19.91 7.21 2.85
N VAL A 94 -20.80 7.96 2.20
CA VAL A 94 -22.25 7.71 2.20
C VAL A 94 -22.64 6.64 1.16
N HIS A 95 -22.00 6.61 -0.01
CA HIS A 95 -22.34 5.66 -1.09
C HIS A 95 -21.64 4.30 -0.97
N GLU A 96 -20.55 4.22 -0.21
CA GLU A 96 -19.82 2.98 0.09
C GLU A 96 -20.36 2.28 1.37
N VAL A 97 -21.46 2.79 1.95
CA VAL A 97 -22.18 2.20 3.10
C VAL A 97 -23.20 1.16 2.64
#